data_AF-G3HX34-F1
#
_entry.id   AF-G3HX34-F1
#
_cell.length_a   1.000
_cell.length_b   1.000
_cell.length_c   1.000
_cell.angle_alpha   90.00
_cell.angle_beta   90.00
_cell.angle_gamma   90.00
#
_symmetry.space_group_name_H-M   'P 1'
#
loop_
_entity.id
_entity.type
_entity.pdbx_description
1 polymer ?
#
loop_
_entity_poly.entity_id
_entity_poly.type
_entity_poly.pdbx_seq_one_letter_code
_entity_poly.pdbx_strand_id
1 'polypeptide(L)'
;MEAVPEKKKKVPAVPETLKKKRRNFAELKVKRFRKNFALKTLRKARRKLIYEKAKHYHKEYRQMYRTEIRMARMARKAGNFYVPAEPKLAFVIRIRGINGVSPKVRKVLQLLRLRQIFNGTFVKLNKASINMLRIVEPYIAWG
;
A
#
# COMPACT_ATOMS: atom_id res chain seq x y z
N MET A 1 39.37 21.13 -74.84
CA MET A 1 38.48 20.10 -74.26
C MET A 1 37.95 20.66 -72.95
N GLU A 2 36.76 21.26 -72.97
CA GLU A 2 36.11 21.79 -71.76
C GLU A 2 35.42 20.65 -71.00
N ALA A 3 35.69 20.55 -69.70
CA ALA A 3 35.08 19.54 -68.84
C ALA A 3 33.62 19.92 -68.54
N VAL A 4 32.67 19.08 -68.95
CA VAL A 4 31.24 19.21 -68.64
C VAL A 4 31.02 18.90 -67.14
N PRO A 5 30.35 19.76 -66.36
CA PRO A 5 30.10 19.48 -64.95
C PRO A 5 29.04 18.38 -64.81
N GLU A 6 29.35 17.30 -64.08
CA GLU A 6 28.40 16.24 -63.74
C GLU A 6 27.19 16.84 -62.99
N LYS A 7 26.02 16.79 -63.61
CA LYS A 7 24.74 17.12 -62.96
C LYS A 7 24.45 16.09 -61.87
N LYS A 8 24.69 16.46 -60.61
CA LYS A 8 24.28 15.67 -59.43
C LYS A 8 22.80 15.27 -59.55
N LYS A 9 22.51 13.96 -59.53
CA LYS A 9 21.15 13.40 -59.57
C LYS A 9 20.30 13.99 -58.44
N LYS A 10 19.21 14.68 -58.78
CA LYS A 10 18.24 15.20 -57.81
C LYS A 10 17.51 14.02 -57.16
N VAL A 11 17.83 13.74 -55.90
CA VAL A 11 17.09 12.78 -55.07
C VAL A 11 15.61 13.22 -54.96
N PRO A 12 14.63 12.31 -55.03
CA PRO A 12 13.22 12.67 -54.99
C PRO A 12 12.88 13.35 -53.66
N ALA A 13 12.18 14.50 -53.75
CA ALA A 13 11.78 15.27 -52.59
C ALA A 13 10.81 14.46 -51.73
N VAL A 14 11.15 14.25 -50.46
CA VAL A 14 10.29 13.52 -49.52
C VAL A 14 8.93 14.23 -49.41
N PRO A 15 7.81 13.51 -49.55
CA PRO A 15 6.46 14.05 -49.41
C PRO A 15 6.25 14.83 -48.11
N GLU A 16 5.55 15.96 -48.18
CA GLU A 16 5.34 16.86 -47.04
C GLU A 16 4.60 16.18 -45.88
N THR A 17 3.66 15.28 -46.20
CA THR A 17 2.93 14.46 -45.23
C THR A 17 3.87 13.57 -44.40
N LEU A 18 4.88 12.96 -45.04
CA LEU A 18 5.89 12.15 -44.36
C LEU A 18 6.83 13.01 -43.50
N LYS A 19 7.19 14.21 -43.95
CA LYS A 19 7.99 15.16 -43.14
C LYS A 19 7.23 15.59 -41.87
N LYS A 20 5.95 15.96 -41.99
CA LYS A 20 5.08 16.29 -40.85
C LYS A 20 4.93 15.11 -39.88
N LYS A 21 4.71 13.90 -40.41
CA LYS A 21 4.63 12.66 -39.61
C LYS A 21 5.93 12.38 -38.84
N ARG A 22 7.09 12.50 -39.49
CA ARG A 22 8.41 12.34 -38.84
C ARG A 22 8.64 13.35 -37.72
N ARG A 23 8.31 14.62 -37.95
CA ARG A 23 8.40 15.68 -36.92
C ARG A 23 7.50 15.38 -35.71
N ASN A 24 6.24 15.03 -35.95
CA ASN A 24 5.28 14.71 -34.88
C ASN A 24 5.74 13.50 -34.06
N PHE A 25 6.26 12.44 -34.69
CA PHE A 25 6.81 11.29 -33.96
C PHE A 25 8.05 11.64 -33.15
N ALA A 26 8.95 12.47 -33.68
CA ALA A 26 10.13 12.93 -32.95
C ALA A 26 9.71 13.74 -31.70
N GLU A 27 8.77 14.68 -31.84
CA GLU A 27 8.25 15.48 -30.73
C GLU A 27 7.55 14.60 -29.68
N LEU A 28 6.73 13.62 -30.10
CA LEU A 28 6.09 12.66 -29.20
C LEU A 28 7.12 11.80 -28.45
N LYS A 29 8.19 11.35 -29.13
CA LYS A 29 9.26 10.56 -28.53
C LYS A 29 10.01 11.37 -27.47
N VAL A 30 10.32 12.63 -27.76
CA VAL A 30 10.97 13.56 -26.82
C VAL A 30 10.05 13.83 -25.61
N LYS A 31 8.76 14.12 -25.83
CA LYS A 31 7.79 14.31 -24.74
C LYS A 31 7.66 13.07 -23.86
N ARG A 32 7.57 11.87 -24.45
CA ARG A 32 7.54 10.59 -23.72
C ARG A 32 8.81 10.38 -22.91
N PHE A 33 9.98 10.63 -23.50
CA PHE A 33 11.27 10.49 -22.81
C PHE A 33 11.36 11.44 -21.61
N ARG A 34 11.02 12.72 -21.78
CA ARG A 34 11.00 13.70 -20.69
C ARG A 34 10.03 13.30 -19.56
N LYS A 35 8.83 12.84 -19.92
CA LYS A 35 7.83 12.34 -18.96
C LYS A 35 8.37 11.12 -18.19
N ASN A 36 8.94 10.15 -18.89
CA ASN A 36 9.50 8.95 -18.26
C ASN A 36 10.69 9.28 -17.36
N PHE A 37 11.55 10.22 -17.77
CA PHE A 37 12.66 10.69 -16.96
C PHE A 37 12.17 11.36 -15.67
N ALA A 38 11.20 12.27 -15.76
CA ALA A 38 10.59 12.92 -14.59
C ALA A 38 9.90 11.91 -13.65
N LEU A 39 9.19 10.91 -14.19
CA LEU A 39 8.62 9.84 -13.38
C LEU A 39 9.69 8.98 -12.71
N LYS A 40 10.83 8.73 -13.39
CA LYS A 40 11.95 7.96 -12.84
C LYS A 40 12.61 8.72 -11.68
N THR A 41 12.85 10.02 -11.81
CA THR A 41 13.40 10.85 -10.73
C THR A 41 12.44 10.91 -9.54
N LEU A 42 11.14 11.12 -9.78
CA LEU A 42 10.11 11.10 -8.75
C LEU A 42 10.03 9.76 -8.01
N ARG A 43 10.08 8.64 -8.75
CA ARG A 43 10.09 7.29 -8.15
C ARG A 43 11.33 7.05 -7.28
N LYS A 44 12.51 7.52 -7.70
CA LYS A 44 13.73 7.45 -6.90
C LYS A 44 13.60 8.24 -5.60
N ALA A 45 13.11 9.48 -5.67
CA ALA A 45 12.86 10.30 -4.49
C ALA A 45 11.86 9.66 -3.52
N ARG A 46 10.73 9.15 -4.04
CA ARG A 46 9.72 8.43 -3.25
C ARG A 46 10.29 7.17 -2.59
N ARG A 47 11.14 6.41 -3.29
CA ARG A 47 11.80 5.22 -2.72
C ARG A 47 12.71 5.59 -1.55
N LYS A 48 13.50 6.67 -1.68
CA LYS A 48 14.32 7.19 -0.58
C LYS A 48 13.45 7.59 0.62
N LEU A 49 12.34 8.29 0.38
CA LEU A 49 11.41 8.67 1.44
C LEU A 49 10.79 7.46 2.16
N ILE A 50 10.32 6.45 1.44
CA ILE A 50 9.75 5.23 2.02
C ILE A 50 10.80 4.48 2.85
N TYR A 51 12.04 4.43 2.38
CA TYR A 51 13.15 3.82 3.10
C TYR A 51 13.41 4.50 4.44
N GLU A 52 13.54 5.83 4.47
CA GLU A 52 13.74 6.58 5.71
C GLU A 52 12.55 6.42 6.68
N LYS A 53 11.31 6.41 6.15
CA LYS A 53 10.11 6.14 6.97
C LYS A 53 10.12 4.74 7.58
N ALA A 54 10.49 3.72 6.82
CA ALA A 54 10.59 2.35 7.33
C ALA A 54 11.64 2.24 8.44
N LYS A 55 12.80 2.89 8.28
CA LYS A 55 13.84 2.99 9.30
C LYS A 55 13.31 3.66 10.58
N HIS A 56 12.57 4.75 10.43
CA HIS A 56 11.93 5.44 11.56
C HIS A 56 10.96 4.52 12.31
N TYR A 57 10.00 3.89 11.62
CA TYR A 57 9.03 3.00 12.25
C TYR A 57 9.68 1.80 12.93
N HIS A 58 10.75 1.23 12.35
CA HIS A 58 11.50 0.16 13.01
C HIS A 58 12.09 0.61 14.37
N LYS A 59 12.69 1.81 14.41
CA LYS A 59 13.21 2.40 15.65
C LYS A 59 12.10 2.62 16.67
N GLU A 60 10.97 3.16 16.24
CA GLU A 60 9.78 3.43 17.05
C GLU A 60 9.25 2.15 17.70
N TYR A 61 8.96 1.10 16.92
CA TYR A 61 8.45 -0.17 17.45
C TYR A 61 9.40 -0.82 18.46
N ARG A 62 10.72 -0.77 18.19
CA ARG A 62 11.73 -1.27 19.12
C ARG A 62 11.74 -0.48 20.43
N GLN A 63 11.59 0.84 20.36
CA GLN A 63 11.55 1.71 21.53
C GLN A 63 10.28 1.50 22.36
N MET A 64 9.12 1.35 21.71
CA MET A 64 7.85 1.04 22.38
C MET A 64 7.95 -0.27 23.18
N TYR A 65 8.40 -1.36 22.54
CA TYR A 65 8.56 -2.66 23.20
C TYR A 65 9.50 -2.61 24.40
N ARG A 66 10.67 -1.96 24.25
CA ARG A 66 11.63 -1.79 25.35
C ARG A 66 11.08 -0.91 26.48
N THR A 67 10.25 0.07 26.15
CA THR A 67 9.66 0.97 27.14
C THR A 67 8.68 0.23 28.04
N GLU A 68 7.79 -0.60 27.47
CA GLU A 68 6.88 -1.46 28.24
C GLU A 68 7.63 -2.38 29.21
N ILE A 69 8.68 -3.06 28.74
CA ILE A 69 9.52 -3.91 29.60
C ILE A 69 10.17 -3.10 30.73
N ARG A 70 10.68 -1.91 30.42
CA ARG A 70 11.32 -1.03 31.40
C ARG A 70 10.32 -0.57 32.46
N MET A 71 9.11 -0.15 32.07
CA MET A 71 8.07 0.26 33.01
C MET A 71 7.69 -0.89 33.95
N ALA A 72 7.47 -2.10 33.40
CA ALA A 72 7.15 -3.28 34.18
C ALA A 72 8.28 -3.70 35.14
N ARG A 73 9.55 -3.47 34.80
CA ARG A 73 10.70 -3.72 35.69
C ARG A 73 10.82 -2.67 36.78
N MET A 74 10.60 -1.40 36.44
CA MET A 74 10.67 -0.28 37.39
C MET A 74 9.59 -0.39 38.46
N ALA A 75 8.36 -0.72 38.07
CA ALA A 75 7.26 -0.96 38.99
C ALA A 75 7.60 -2.12 39.95
N ARG A 76 8.05 -3.27 39.42
CA ARG A 76 8.49 -4.42 40.23
C ARG A 76 9.62 -4.06 41.20
N LYS A 77 10.61 -3.27 40.77
CA LYS A 77 11.70 -2.80 41.64
C LYS A 77 11.18 -1.93 42.79
N ALA A 78 10.17 -1.11 42.54
CA ALA A 78 9.53 -0.27 43.55
C ALA A 78 8.50 -1.01 44.42
N GLY A 79 8.27 -2.32 44.19
CA GLY A 79 7.22 -3.08 44.88
C GLY A 79 5.79 -2.79 44.40
N ASN A 80 5.64 -2.02 43.30
CA ASN A 80 4.35 -1.64 42.72
C ASN A 80 4.01 -2.49 41.48
N PHE A 81 2.74 -2.43 41.05
CA PHE A 81 2.27 -3.08 39.83
C PHE A 81 2.14 -2.09 38.68
N TYR A 82 2.52 -2.54 37.48
CA TYR A 82 2.31 -1.79 36.23
C TYR A 82 1.20 -2.46 35.41
N VAL A 83 0.15 -1.71 35.10
CA VAL A 83 -0.96 -2.17 34.25
C VAL A 83 -0.75 -1.61 32.84
N PRO A 84 -0.49 -2.45 31.83
CA PRO A 84 -0.30 -2.00 30.45
C PRO A 84 -1.62 -1.48 29.86
N ALA A 85 -1.51 -0.65 28.82
CA ALA A 85 -2.67 -0.15 28.11
C ALA A 85 -3.42 -1.27 27.38
N GLU A 86 -4.77 -1.21 27.40
CA GLU A 86 -5.60 -2.15 26.64
C GLU A 86 -5.34 -2.04 25.12
N PRO A 87 -5.34 -3.17 24.39
CA PRO A 87 -5.11 -3.18 22.96
C PRO A 87 -6.23 -2.47 22.21
N LYS A 88 -5.86 -1.72 21.15
CA LYS A 88 -6.79 -0.90 20.35
C LYS A 88 -7.19 -1.53 19.02
N LEU A 89 -6.62 -2.68 18.68
CA LEU A 89 -6.76 -3.36 17.40
C LEU A 89 -6.86 -4.86 17.64
N ALA A 90 -7.77 -5.52 16.94
CA ALA A 90 -7.86 -6.97 16.89
C ALA A 90 -7.85 -7.44 15.43
N PHE A 91 -7.35 -8.65 15.20
CA PHE A 91 -7.56 -9.38 13.96
C PHE A 91 -8.67 -10.40 14.17
N VAL A 92 -9.66 -10.39 13.29
CA VAL A 92 -10.85 -11.24 13.40
C VAL A 92 -10.91 -12.18 12.21
N ILE A 93 -10.93 -13.48 12.47
CA ILE A 93 -11.02 -14.54 11.45
C ILE A 93 -12.35 -15.29 11.61
N ARG A 94 -13.03 -15.55 10.51
CA ARG A 94 -14.23 -16.39 10.53
C ARG A 94 -13.88 -17.88 10.54
N ILE A 95 -14.35 -18.60 11.55
CA ILE A 95 -14.05 -20.04 11.74
C ILE A 95 -15.20 -20.97 11.32
N ARG A 96 -16.43 -20.44 11.20
CA ARG A 96 -17.61 -21.24 10.83
C ARG A 96 -18.22 -20.82 9.49
N GLY A 97 -18.84 -21.80 8.80
CA GLY A 97 -19.55 -21.62 7.53
C GLY A 97 -20.84 -20.79 7.63
N ILE A 98 -21.62 -20.77 6.54
CA ILE A 98 -22.86 -19.95 6.41
C ILE A 98 -24.16 -20.68 6.82
N ASN A 99 -24.10 -22.01 6.98
CA ASN A 99 -25.28 -22.83 7.27
C ASN A 99 -25.70 -22.69 8.74
N GLY A 100 -27.01 -22.62 9.00
CA GLY A 100 -27.55 -22.54 10.36
C GLY A 100 -27.22 -21.26 11.12
N VAL A 101 -26.78 -20.18 10.42
CA VAL A 101 -26.45 -18.90 11.07
C VAL A 101 -27.68 -18.02 11.15
N SER A 102 -27.98 -17.55 12.37
CA SER A 102 -29.10 -16.64 12.63
C SER A 102 -28.97 -15.34 11.80
N PRO A 103 -30.08 -14.72 11.38
CA PRO A 103 -30.04 -13.51 10.54
C PRO A 103 -29.24 -12.36 11.17
N LYS A 104 -29.32 -12.21 12.50
CA LYS A 104 -28.59 -11.19 13.26
C LYS A 104 -27.07 -11.40 13.18
N VAL A 105 -26.59 -12.62 13.44
CA VAL A 105 -25.17 -12.97 13.34
C VAL A 105 -24.68 -12.82 11.91
N ARG A 106 -25.46 -13.30 10.94
CA ARG A 106 -25.14 -13.18 9.51
C ARG A 106 -24.93 -11.73 9.10
N LYS A 107 -25.79 -10.81 9.56
CA LYS A 107 -25.67 -9.39 9.27
C LYS A 107 -24.42 -8.77 9.90
N VAL A 108 -24.09 -9.13 11.14
CA VAL A 108 -22.87 -8.64 11.80
C VAL A 108 -21.61 -9.12 11.09
N LEU A 109 -21.54 -10.40 10.69
CA LEU A 109 -20.42 -10.92 9.89
C LEU A 109 -20.29 -10.20 8.55
N GLN A 110 -21.39 -9.84 7.90
CA GLN A 110 -21.37 -9.04 6.67
C GLN A 110 -20.85 -7.62 6.90
N LEU A 111 -21.21 -6.96 8.02
CA LEU A 111 -20.69 -5.64 8.38
C LEU A 111 -19.17 -5.68 8.62
N LEU A 112 -18.69 -6.76 9.24
CA LEU A 112 -17.24 -7.02 9.41
C LEU A 112 -16.56 -7.47 8.11
N ARG A 113 -17.31 -7.64 7.00
CA ARG A 113 -16.83 -8.14 5.69
C ARG A 113 -16.32 -9.59 5.72
N LEU A 114 -16.75 -10.38 6.71
CA LEU A 114 -16.42 -11.79 6.89
C LEU A 114 -17.43 -12.70 6.16
N ARG A 115 -17.39 -12.70 4.82
CA ARG A 115 -18.38 -13.40 3.97
C ARG A 115 -18.12 -14.91 3.84
N GLN A 116 -16.87 -15.33 3.83
CA GLN A 116 -16.44 -16.72 3.67
C GLN A 116 -15.68 -17.19 4.91
N ILE A 117 -15.59 -18.51 5.09
CA ILE A 117 -14.75 -19.12 6.12
C ILE A 117 -13.28 -18.75 5.86
N PHE A 118 -12.49 -18.61 6.92
CA PHE A 118 -11.08 -18.21 6.89
C PHE A 118 -10.79 -16.81 6.33
N ASN A 119 -11.82 -15.99 6.05
CA ASN A 119 -11.61 -14.57 5.83
C ASN A 119 -11.18 -13.90 7.14
N GLY A 120 -10.23 -12.97 7.04
CA GLY A 120 -9.71 -12.19 8.15
C GLY A 120 -9.83 -10.69 7.91
N THR A 121 -10.15 -9.93 8.95
CA THR A 121 -10.17 -8.46 8.89
C THR A 121 -9.61 -7.84 10.16
N PHE A 122 -8.91 -6.71 10.02
CA PHE A 122 -8.53 -5.88 11.16
C PHE A 122 -9.71 -5.02 11.62
N VAL A 123 -9.99 -5.05 12.93
CA VAL A 123 -11.08 -4.29 13.56
C VAL A 123 -10.49 -3.42 14.67
N LYS A 124 -10.73 -2.11 14.59
CA LYS A 124 -10.41 -1.19 15.69
C LYS A 124 -11.30 -1.49 16.88
N LEU A 125 -10.71 -1.75 18.04
CA LEU A 125 -11.43 -2.04 19.28
C LEU A 125 -11.99 -0.76 19.89
N ASN A 126 -13.31 -0.76 20.07
CA ASN A 126 -14.08 0.21 20.84
C ASN A 126 -15.28 -0.51 21.48
N LYS A 127 -16.04 0.18 22.33
CA LYS A 127 -17.17 -0.43 23.04
C LYS A 127 -18.22 -1.06 22.10
N ALA A 128 -18.50 -0.41 20.97
CA ALA A 128 -19.48 -0.90 19.99
C ALA A 128 -18.96 -2.13 19.22
N SER A 129 -17.71 -2.10 18.77
CA SER A 129 -17.11 -3.21 18.04
C SER A 129 -16.98 -4.45 18.92
N ILE A 130 -16.60 -4.29 20.20
CA ILE A 130 -16.54 -5.40 21.17
C ILE A 130 -17.93 -6.03 21.34
N ASN A 131 -18.98 -5.22 21.47
CA ASN A 131 -20.35 -5.75 21.57
C ASN A 131 -20.78 -6.49 20.30
N MET A 132 -20.37 -6.02 19.11
CA MET A 132 -20.60 -6.76 17.86
C MET A 132 -19.84 -8.07 17.83
N LEU A 133 -18.56 -8.09 18.26
CA LEU A 133 -17.73 -9.30 18.31
C LEU A 133 -18.33 -10.34 19.27
N ARG A 134 -18.85 -9.92 20.43
CA ARG A 134 -19.57 -10.80 21.37
C ARG A 134 -20.78 -11.50 20.74
N ILE A 135 -21.55 -10.80 19.89
CA ILE A 135 -22.71 -11.40 19.20
C ILE A 135 -22.28 -12.53 18.25
N VAL A 136 -21.12 -12.40 17.61
CA VAL A 136 -20.62 -13.36 16.60
C VAL A 136 -19.53 -14.29 17.12
N GLU A 137 -19.20 -14.22 18.41
CA GLU A 137 -18.11 -14.92 19.07
C GLU A 137 -18.06 -16.43 18.75
N PRO A 138 -19.19 -17.18 18.71
CA PRO A 138 -19.15 -18.60 18.36
C PRO A 138 -18.76 -18.92 16.90
N TYR A 139 -18.66 -17.91 16.03
CA TYR A 139 -18.40 -18.02 14.59
C TYR A 139 -17.06 -17.41 14.16
N ILE A 140 -16.35 -16.74 15.09
CA ILE A 140 -15.08 -16.07 14.84
C ILE A 140 -14.01 -16.51 15.85
N ALA A 141 -12.75 -16.39 15.46
CA ALA A 141 -11.62 -16.35 16.38
C ALA A 141 -10.98 -14.97 16.24
N TRP A 142 -10.65 -14.32 17.36
CA TRP A 142 -10.09 -12.97 17.34
C TRP A 142 -9.15 -12.70 18.51
N GLY A 143 -8.21 -11.77 18.30
CA GLY A 143 -7.19 -11.34 19.25
C GLY A 143 -6.32 -10.23 18.70
#